data_AF-Q8LPC0-F1
#
_entry.id   AF-Q8LPC0-F1
#
_cell.length_a   1.000
_cell.length_b   1.000
_cell.length_c   1.000
_cell.angle_alpha   90.00
_cell.angle_beta   90.00
_cell.angle_gamma   90.00
#
_symmetry.space_group_name_H-M   'P 1'
#
loop_
_entity.id
_entity.type
_entity.pdbx_description
1 polymer ?
#
loop_
_entity_poly.entity_id
_entity_poly.type
_entity_poly.pdbx_seq_one_letter_code
_entity_poly.pdbx_strand_id
1 'polypeptide(L)'
;MYDLIAINSRLLITKTRDWKAMEYFKKKKYKLNIKEFDEEKSLKLLTYSCGHEENLPNELVEVGKKIIKACNGLLLSLKVIDAFLRKKKRLRC
;
A
#
# COMPACT_ATOMS: atom_id res chain seq x y z
N MET A 1 -12.63 -32.97 -12.76
CA MET A 1 -11.44 -32.09 -12.75
C MET A 1 -11.40 -31.32 -11.41
N TYR A 2 -11.14 -32.00 -10.29
CA TYR A 2 -11.20 -31.36 -8.95
C TYR A 2 -10.12 -31.85 -7.96
N ASP A 3 -8.97 -32.33 -8.44
CA ASP A 3 -7.87 -32.78 -7.56
C ASP A 3 -6.54 -32.05 -7.85
N LEU A 4 -6.55 -30.71 -7.94
CA LEU A 4 -5.33 -29.93 -8.15
C LEU A 4 -4.78 -29.23 -6.89
N ILE A 5 -5.47 -29.33 -5.76
CA ILE A 5 -5.07 -28.67 -4.51
C ILE A 5 -4.83 -29.76 -3.47
N ALA A 6 -3.57 -30.13 -3.29
CA ALA A 6 -3.12 -31.12 -2.31
C ALA A 6 -3.72 -30.84 -0.92
N ILE A 7 -4.08 -31.91 -0.21
CA ILE A 7 -4.57 -31.85 1.17
C ILE A 7 -3.51 -31.10 2.00
N ASN A 8 -3.93 -30.08 2.76
CA ASN A 8 -3.11 -29.12 3.55
C ASN A 8 -2.41 -27.97 2.82
N SER A 9 -2.61 -27.78 1.51
CA SER A 9 -2.11 -26.59 0.83
C SER A 9 -2.89 -25.32 1.22
N ARG A 10 -2.18 -24.19 1.32
CA ARG A 10 -2.77 -22.86 1.58
C ARG A 10 -2.83 -22.07 0.27
N LEU A 11 -4.03 -21.65 -0.13
CA LEU A 11 -4.26 -20.85 -1.32
C LEU A 11 -4.50 -19.38 -0.92
N LEU A 12 -3.66 -18.47 -1.40
CA LEU A 12 -3.87 -17.03 -1.27
C LEU A 12 -4.53 -16.47 -2.53
N ILE A 13 -5.68 -15.85 -2.38
CA ILE A 13 -6.41 -15.19 -3.47
C ILE A 13 -6.49 -13.70 -3.15
N THR A 14 -5.96 -12.86 -4.03
CA THR A 14 -6.08 -11.41 -3.93
C THR A 14 -7.23 -10.93 -4.81
N LYS A 15 -8.07 -10.06 -4.27
CA LYS A 15 -9.15 -9.41 -5.03
C LYS A 15 -9.19 -7.93 -4.69
N THR A 16 -9.45 -7.12 -5.70
CA THR A 16 -9.44 -5.66 -5.58
C THR A 16 -10.81 -5.08 -5.22
N ARG A 17 -11.94 -5.71 -5.61
CA ARG A 17 -13.26 -5.04 -5.52
C ARG A 17 -14.46 -5.91 -5.14
N ASP A 18 -14.49 -7.20 -5.47
CA ASP A 18 -15.70 -8.01 -5.27
C ASP A 18 -15.44 -9.36 -4.59
N TRP A 19 -16.17 -9.59 -3.49
CA TRP A 19 -16.14 -10.84 -2.74
C TRP A 19 -17.13 -11.90 -3.25
N LYS A 20 -18.14 -11.54 -4.05
CA LYS A 20 -19.20 -12.47 -4.51
C LYS A 20 -18.64 -13.74 -5.12
N ALA A 21 -17.61 -13.64 -5.94
CA ALA A 21 -16.99 -14.83 -6.55
C ALA A 21 -16.28 -15.77 -5.54
N MET A 22 -16.09 -15.38 -4.27
CA MET A 22 -15.63 -16.25 -3.18
C MET A 22 -16.76 -17.03 -2.49
N GLU A 23 -18.02 -16.77 -2.84
CA GLU A 23 -19.16 -17.57 -2.37
C GLU A 23 -19.17 -18.95 -3.02
N TYR A 24 -18.71 -19.06 -4.27
CA TYR A 24 -18.56 -20.33 -4.97
C TYR A 24 -17.46 -21.25 -4.39
N PHE A 25 -16.57 -20.72 -3.55
CA PHE A 25 -15.55 -21.51 -2.87
C PHE A 25 -16.13 -22.21 -1.64
N LYS A 26 -16.31 -23.54 -1.74
CA LYS A 26 -16.85 -24.40 -0.66
C LYS A 26 -15.86 -24.67 0.49
N LYS A 27 -14.55 -24.43 0.30
CA LYS A 27 -13.52 -24.64 1.34
C LYS A 27 -13.55 -23.51 2.38
N LYS A 28 -13.04 -23.79 3.58
CA LYS A 28 -12.86 -22.79 4.66
C LYS A 28 -12.07 -21.60 4.11
N LYS A 29 -12.67 -20.42 4.19
CA LYS A 29 -12.12 -19.17 3.67
C LYS A 29 -11.89 -18.19 4.81
N TYR A 30 -10.74 -17.52 4.77
CA TYR A 30 -10.43 -16.41 5.67
C TYR A 30 -10.40 -15.13 4.83
N LYS A 31 -11.24 -14.16 5.18
CA LYS A 31 -11.30 -12.87 4.51
C LYS A 31 -10.37 -11.91 5.23
N LEU A 32 -9.31 -11.48 4.55
CA LEU A 32 -8.44 -10.40 5.01
C LEU A 32 -8.77 -9.14 4.22
N ASN A 33 -9.36 -8.14 4.88
CA ASN A 33 -9.55 -6.82 4.30
C ASN A 33 -8.27 -6.01 4.48
N ILE A 34 -7.59 -5.71 3.38
CA ILE A 34 -6.49 -4.75 3.39
C ILE A 34 -7.13 -3.37 3.55
N LYS A 35 -6.91 -2.75 4.72
CA LYS A 35 -7.34 -1.39 4.98
C LYS A 35 -6.41 -0.39 4.28
N GLU A 36 -6.93 0.80 4.03
CA GLU A 36 -6.11 1.95 3.66
C GLU A 36 -5.04 2.20 4.72
N PHE A 37 -3.93 2.78 4.28
CA PHE A 37 -2.84 3.10 5.19
C PHE A 37 -3.27 4.23 6.13
N ASP A 38 -2.94 4.08 7.42
CA ASP A 38 -3.02 5.20 8.36
C ASP A 38 -1.95 6.26 8.03
N GLU A 39 -2.12 7.45 8.61
CA GLU A 39 -1.25 8.59 8.35
C GLU A 39 0.21 8.31 8.76
N GLU A 40 0.43 7.64 9.89
CA GLU A 40 1.76 7.33 10.40
C GLU A 40 2.50 6.36 9.48
N LYS A 41 1.85 5.27 9.05
CA LYS A 41 2.43 4.30 8.12
C LYS A 41 2.64 4.92 6.73
N SER A 42 1.74 5.79 6.28
CA SER A 42 1.87 6.49 5.00
C SER A 42 3.07 7.44 5.02
N LEU A 43 3.27 8.15 6.13
CA LEU A 43 4.41 9.04 6.34
C LEU A 43 5.72 8.25 6.40
N LYS A 44 5.75 7.14 7.15
CA LYS A 44 6.90 6.21 7.17
C LYS A 44 7.28 5.73 5.76
N LEU A 45 6.30 5.41 4.92
CA LEU A 45 6.53 5.02 3.53
C LEU A 45 7.18 6.14 2.69
N LEU A 46 6.68 7.37 2.81
CA LEU A 46 7.25 8.53 2.12
C LEU A 46 8.67 8.86 2.62
N THR A 47 8.91 8.78 3.92
CA THR A 47 10.23 9.04 4.52
C THR A 47 11.25 7.98 4.14
N TYR A 48 10.87 6.69 4.19
CA TYR A 48 11.69 5.58 3.71
C TYR A 48 12.16 5.84 2.28
N SER A 49 11.26 6.39 1.47
CA SER A 49 11.56 6.74 0.10
C SER A 49 12.43 7.94 -0.12
N CYS A 50 12.40 8.90 0.79
CA CYS A 50 13.24 10.09 0.73
C CYS A 50 14.72 9.77 0.99
N GLY A 51 15.03 8.62 1.60
CA GLY A 51 16.41 8.11 1.71
C GLY A 51 16.84 7.77 3.13
N HIS A 52 15.93 7.31 3.99
CA HIS A 52 16.27 6.92 5.37
C HIS A 52 16.93 8.03 6.20
N GLU A 53 16.58 9.30 5.97
CA GLU A 53 16.92 10.34 6.94
C GLU A 53 16.03 10.15 8.18
N GLU A 54 16.66 9.82 9.30
CA GLU A 54 16.01 9.65 10.60
C GLU A 54 15.30 10.93 11.07
N ASN A 55 15.64 12.09 10.48
CA ASN A 55 15.04 13.38 10.78
C ASN A 55 14.76 14.16 9.49
N LEU A 56 13.60 13.88 8.87
CA LEU A 56 13.10 14.71 7.79
C LEU A 56 12.80 16.12 8.34
N PRO A 57 13.21 17.21 7.66
CA PRO A 57 12.88 18.57 8.08
C PRO A 57 11.38 18.73 8.39
N ASN A 58 11.03 19.45 9.46
CA ASN A 58 9.63 19.63 9.89
C ASN A 58 8.73 20.15 8.75
N GLU A 59 9.26 21.00 7.87
CA GLU A 59 8.55 21.50 6.69
C GLU A 59 8.15 20.37 5.72
N LEU A 60 9.06 19.40 5.49
CA LEU A 60 8.80 18.25 4.64
C LEU A 60 7.83 17.27 5.30
N VAL A 61 7.85 17.16 6.63
CA VAL A 61 6.85 16.37 7.38
C VAL A 61 5.46 16.95 7.16
N GLU A 62 5.28 18.26 7.29
CA GLU A 62 3.98 18.92 7.06
C GLU A 62 3.52 18.82 5.59
N VAL A 63 4.44 18.93 4.63
CA VAL A 63 4.13 18.67 3.21
C VAL A 63 3.73 17.20 3.00
N GLY A 64 4.43 16.25 3.63
CA GLY A 64 4.12 14.83 3.59
C GLY A 64 2.70 14.53 4.08
N LYS A 65 2.30 15.10 5.23
CA LYS A 65 0.93 14.98 5.76
C LYS A 65 -0.12 15.50 4.78
N LYS A 66 0.12 16.66 4.15
CA LYS A 66 -0.79 17.22 3.12
C LYS A 66 -0.93 16.28 1.91
N ILE A 67 0.17 15.68 1.45
CA ILE A 67 0.16 14.69 0.37
C ILE A 67 -0.65 13.45 0.75
N ILE A 68 -0.44 12.92 1.96
CA ILE A 68 -1.15 11.75 2.47
C ILE A 68 -2.66 12.02 2.52
N LYS A 69 -3.05 13.19 3.02
CA LYS A 69 -4.45 13.62 3.06
C LYS A 69 -5.05 13.75 1.67
N ALA A 70 -4.31 14.28 0.70
CA ALA A 70 -4.75 14.36 -0.70
C ALA A 70 -4.86 12.98 -1.39
N CYS A 71 -4.08 11.99 -0.93
CA CYS A 71 -4.12 10.62 -1.43
C CYS A 71 -5.20 9.75 -0.78
N ASN A 72 -5.96 10.26 0.20
CA ASN A 72 -6.94 9.52 0.99
C ASN A 72 -6.40 8.18 1.55
N GLY A 73 -5.11 8.11 1.91
CA GLY A 73 -4.50 6.86 2.42
C GLY A 73 -4.42 5.71 1.40
N LEU A 74 -4.70 5.96 0.11
CA LEU A 74 -4.56 4.97 -0.95
C LEU A 74 -3.08 4.71 -1.25
N LEU A 75 -2.63 3.49 -0.95
CA LEU A 75 -1.24 3.07 -1.13
C LEU A 75 -0.73 3.29 -2.56
N LEU A 76 -1.58 3.06 -3.56
CA LEU A 76 -1.21 3.24 -4.97
C LEU A 76 -0.92 4.71 -5.29
N SER A 77 -1.79 5.62 -4.85
CA SER A 77 -1.63 7.06 -5.04
C SER A 77 -0.35 7.56 -4.36
N LEU A 78 -0.12 7.14 -3.11
CA LEU A 78 1.11 7.42 -2.37
C LEU A 78 2.35 6.94 -3.12
N LYS A 79 2.32 5.74 -3.69
CA LYS A 79 3.45 5.18 -4.45
C LYS A 79 3.72 5.92 -5.76
N VAL A 80 2.68 6.42 -6.42
CA VAL A 80 2.82 7.25 -7.63
C VAL A 80 3.45 8.59 -7.29
N ILE A 81 2.96 9.27 -6.23
CA ILE A 81 3.53 10.53 -5.77
C ILE A 81 4.98 10.34 -5.34
N ASP A 82 5.27 9.27 -4.60
CA ASP A 82 6.63 8.96 -4.17
C ASP A 82 7.59 8.78 -5.36
N ALA A 83 7.20 7.98 -6.36
CA ALA A 83 7.99 7.80 -7.57
C ALA A 83 8.18 9.10 -8.35
N PHE A 84 7.17 9.98 -8.36
CA PHE A 84 7.26 11.31 -8.97
C PHE A 84 8.25 12.21 -8.23
N LEU A 85 8.19 12.26 -6.90
CA LEU A 85 9.09 13.06 -6.06
C LEU A 85 10.54 12.59 -6.16
N ARG A 86 10.79 11.27 -6.20
CA ARG A 86 12.14 10.72 -6.39
C ARG A 86 12.80 11.19 -7.70
N LYS A 87 12.03 11.31 -8.78
CA LYS A 87 12.52 11.82 -10.07
C LYS A 87 12.90 13.31 -10.02
N LYS A 88 12.35 14.06 -9.05
CA LYS A 88 12.63 15.49 -8.87
C LYS A 88 13.90 15.80 -8.08
N LYS A 89 14.65 14.78 -7.60
CA LYS A 89 15.97 14.93 -6.94
C LYS A 89 17.08 15.54 -7.84
N ARG A 90 16.75 16.08 -9.01
CA ARG A 90 17.67 16.55 -10.06
C ARG A 90 17.65 18.07 -10.32
N LEU A 91 17.09 18.87 -9.43
CA LEU A 91 17.27 20.33 -9.47
C LEU A 91 18.33 20.73 -8.44
N ARG A 92 19.60 20.45 -8.76
CA ARG A 92 20.72 21.20 -8.22
C ARG A 92 20.85 22.43 -9.13
N CYS A 93 20.44 23.59 -8.64
CA CYS A 93 21.00 24.86 -9.11
C CYS A 93 22.25 25.12 -8.28
#